data_AF-A0A956SYR0-F1
#
_entry.id   AF-A0A956SYR0-F1
#
_cell.length_a   1.000
_cell.length_b   1.000
_cell.length_c   1.000
_cell.angle_alpha   90.00
_cell.angle_beta   90.00
_cell.angle_gamma   90.00
#
_symmetry.space_group_name_H-M   'P 1'
#
loop_
_entity.id
_entity.type
_entity.pdbx_description
1 polymer ?
#
loop_
_entity_poly.entity_id
_entity_poly.type
_entity_poly.pdbx_seq_one_letter_code
_entity_poly.pdbx_strand_id
1 'polypeptide(L)'
;MKVILLADVKSVGKKGEVVTVADGYGQNFLIPRRLAAPATDGAVKKRTKEMADQSSKKQREVEAAKELAEKLGSKALTLKVKVGDGGKLFGSVTSSDIAKAVKSEFGHPVDKKKVELPKPIRELGEHTVKVRVYKGVQANLKVSVVAED
;
A
#
# COMPACT_ATOMS: atom_id res chain seq x y z
N MET A 1 -4.68 19.96 -32.74
CA MET A 1 -3.95 18.66 -32.74
C MET A 1 -4.12 17.96 -31.41
N LYS A 2 -4.38 16.64 -31.40
CA LYS A 2 -4.31 15.82 -30.18
C LYS A 2 -2.88 15.32 -29.96
N VAL A 3 -2.35 15.49 -28.76
CA VAL A 3 -1.01 15.01 -28.38
C VAL A 3 -1.05 14.29 -27.04
N ILE A 4 -0.16 13.33 -26.86
CA ILE A 4 0.06 12.61 -25.61
C ILE A 4 1.28 13.24 -24.95
N LEU A 5 1.11 13.85 -23.78
CA LEU A 5 2.23 14.46 -23.05
C LEU A 5 3.20 13.38 -22.55
N LEU A 6 4.50 13.54 -22.82
CA LEU A 6 5.57 12.67 -22.33
C LEU A 6 6.19 13.20 -21.03
N ALA A 7 5.95 14.47 -20.71
CA ALA A 7 6.39 15.15 -19.50
C ALA A 7 5.26 16.04 -18.95
N ASP A 8 5.37 16.44 -17.68
CA ASP A 8 4.46 17.43 -17.11
C ASP A 8 4.72 18.79 -17.76
N VAL A 9 3.69 19.40 -18.32
CA VAL A 9 3.79 20.72 -18.98
C VAL A 9 2.86 21.69 -18.25
N LYS A 10 3.46 22.72 -17.67
CA LYS A 10 2.74 23.76 -16.93
C LYS A 10 1.66 24.38 -17.82
N SER A 11 0.44 24.45 -17.29
CA SER A 11 -0.76 24.97 -17.98
C SER A 11 -1.34 24.11 -19.12
N VAL A 12 -0.75 22.94 -19.41
CA VAL A 12 -1.23 22.06 -20.49
C VAL A 12 -1.75 20.74 -19.94
N GLY A 13 -1.00 20.09 -19.04
CA GLY A 13 -1.41 18.81 -18.45
C GLY A 13 -0.27 18.03 -17.81
N LYS A 14 -0.59 16.83 -17.32
CA LYS A 14 0.38 15.91 -16.71
C LYS A 14 0.92 14.90 -17.72
N LYS A 15 2.07 14.32 -17.38
CA LYS A 15 2.68 13.23 -18.15
C LYS A 15 1.69 12.08 -18.36
N GLY A 16 1.54 11.69 -19.62
CA GLY A 16 0.69 10.59 -20.07
C GLY A 16 -0.75 10.99 -20.39
N GLU A 17 -1.11 12.26 -20.21
CA GLU A 17 -2.43 12.80 -20.52
C GLU A 17 -2.57 13.07 -22.03
N VAL A 18 -3.76 12.81 -22.57
CA VAL A 18 -4.11 13.13 -23.96
C VAL A 18 -4.80 14.48 -23.97
N VAL A 19 -4.14 15.48 -24.52
CA VAL A 19 -4.60 16.88 -24.52
C VAL A 19 -4.77 17.37 -25.95
N THR A 20 -5.74 18.26 -26.14
CA THR A 20 -5.94 18.95 -27.43
C THR A 20 -5.25 20.31 -27.34
N VAL A 21 -4.28 20.53 -28.21
CA VAL A 21 -3.49 21.76 -28.29
C VAL A 21 -3.59 22.38 -29.68
N ALA A 22 -3.23 23.65 -29.79
CA ALA A 22 -3.06 24.32 -31.08
C ALA A 22 -2.02 23.59 -31.93
N ASP A 23 -2.25 23.47 -33.25
CA ASP A 23 -1.41 22.66 -34.14
C ASP A 23 0.05 23.12 -34.14
N GLY A 24 0.28 24.44 -34.21
CA GLY A 24 1.64 25.00 -34.16
C GLY A 24 2.35 24.77 -32.83
N TYR A 25 1.61 24.78 -31.71
CA TYR A 25 2.18 24.50 -30.39
C TYR A 25 2.58 23.01 -30.25
N GLY A 26 1.78 22.10 -30.81
CA GLY A 26 2.10 20.68 -30.90
C GLY A 26 3.33 20.42 -31.77
N GLN A 27 3.31 20.86 -33.03
CA GLN A 27 4.33 20.52 -34.02
C GLN A 27 5.66 21.25 -33.82
N ASN A 28 5.64 22.53 -33.43
CA ASN A 28 6.86 23.34 -33.38
C ASN A 28 7.50 23.39 -31.99
N PHE A 29 6.72 23.13 -30.92
CA PHE A 29 7.21 23.27 -29.56
C PHE A 29 7.20 21.94 -28.80
N LEU A 30 6.06 21.28 -28.67
CA LEU A 30 5.94 20.10 -27.81
C LEU A 30 6.61 18.85 -28.37
N ILE A 31 6.42 18.55 -29.67
CA ILE A 31 6.99 17.35 -30.30
C ILE A 31 8.52 17.44 -30.47
N PRO A 32 9.09 18.55 -30.99
CA PRO A 32 10.54 18.66 -31.18
C PRO A 32 11.31 18.62 -29.86
N ARG A 33 10.72 19.17 -28.79
CA ARG A 33 11.29 19.14 -27.44
C ARG A 33 11.03 17.83 -26.69
N ARG A 34 10.42 16.84 -27.34
CA ARG A 34 10.06 15.53 -26.73
C ARG A 34 9.17 15.67 -25.49
N LEU A 35 8.40 16.74 -25.40
CA LEU A 35 7.43 16.98 -24.33
C LEU A 35 6.08 16.32 -24.64
N ALA A 36 5.78 16.06 -25.91
CA ALA A 36 4.58 15.34 -26.32
C ALA A 36 4.83 14.48 -27.58
N ALA A 37 3.98 13.48 -27.78
CA ALA A 37 3.92 12.66 -28.99
C ALA A 37 2.57 12.86 -29.69
N PRO A 38 2.48 12.71 -31.03
CA PRO A 38 1.20 12.76 -31.73
C PRO A 38 0.26 11.66 -31.22
N ALA A 39 -0.97 12.03 -30.87
CA ALA A 39 -1.98 11.09 -30.39
C ALA A 39 -2.65 10.39 -31.58
N THR A 40 -1.97 9.41 -32.17
CA THR A 40 -2.55 8.53 -33.19
C THR A 40 -3.60 7.62 -32.55
N ASP A 41 -4.62 7.20 -33.31
CA ASP A 41 -5.68 6.32 -32.78
C ASP A 41 -5.13 5.02 -32.19
N GLY A 42 -4.04 4.48 -32.76
CA GLY A 42 -3.33 3.33 -32.21
C GLY A 42 -2.65 3.62 -30.87
N ALA A 43 -1.99 4.77 -30.73
CA ALA A 43 -1.34 5.18 -29.49
C ALA A 43 -2.37 5.49 -28.38
N VAL A 44 -3.49 6.12 -28.72
CA VAL A 44 -4.59 6.38 -27.79
C VAL A 44 -5.20 5.07 -27.30
N LYS A 45 -5.54 4.13 -28.20
CA LYS A 45 -6.08 2.81 -27.83
C LYS A 45 -5.12 1.98 -26.98
N LYS A 46 -3.83 1.99 -27.32
CA LYS A 46 -2.81 1.30 -26.50
C LYS A 46 -2.74 1.92 -25.11
N ARG A 47 -2.78 3.24 -25.02
CA ARG A 47 -2.69 3.94 -23.74
C ARG A 47 -3.92 3.76 -22.86
N THR A 48 -5.12 3.82 -23.44
CA THR A 48 -6.36 3.55 -22.69
C THR A 48 -6.40 2.12 -22.19
N LYS A 49 -5.94 1.15 -23.00
CA LYS A 49 -5.81 -0.25 -22.57
C LYS A 49 -4.80 -0.41 -21.43
N GLU A 50 -3.61 0.19 -21.54
CA GLU A 50 -2.61 0.18 -20.46
C GLU A 50 -3.15 0.82 -19.17
N MET A 51 -3.88 1.94 -19.27
CA MET A 51 -4.49 2.60 -18.11
C MET A 51 -5.59 1.74 -17.48
N ALA A 52 -6.44 1.11 -18.29
CA ALA A 52 -7.49 0.20 -17.83
C ALA A 52 -6.92 -1.07 -17.17
N ASP A 53 -5.84 -1.61 -17.73
CA ASP A 53 -5.13 -2.76 -17.15
C ASP A 53 -4.47 -2.37 -15.82
N GLN A 54 -3.86 -1.19 -15.74
CA GLN A 54 -3.27 -0.68 -14.50
C GLN A 54 -4.33 -0.35 -13.44
N SER A 55 -5.46 0.23 -13.82
CA SER A 55 -6.54 0.52 -12.86
C SER A 55 -7.17 -0.76 -12.34
N SER A 56 -7.40 -1.74 -13.21
CA SER A 56 -7.93 -3.06 -12.82
C SER A 56 -6.98 -3.80 -11.89
N LYS A 57 -5.67 -3.78 -12.17
CA LYS A 57 -4.65 -4.35 -11.27
C LYS A 57 -4.66 -3.66 -9.90
N LYS A 58 -4.67 -2.32 -9.88
CA LYS A 58 -4.73 -1.55 -8.63
C LYS A 58 -6.00 -1.83 -7.84
N GLN A 59 -7.16 -1.95 -8.50
CA GLN A 59 -8.41 -2.30 -7.84
C GLN A 59 -8.34 -3.68 -7.20
N ARG A 60 -7.88 -4.70 -7.95
CA ARG A 60 -7.68 -6.06 -7.41
C ARG A 60 -6.72 -6.08 -6.22
N GLU A 61 -5.62 -5.32 -6.28
CA GLU A 61 -4.68 -5.20 -5.16
C GLU A 61 -5.32 -4.54 -3.94
N VAL A 62 -6.14 -3.50 -4.14
CA VAL A 62 -6.86 -2.82 -3.05
C VAL A 62 -7.94 -3.72 -2.46
N GLU A 63 -8.69 -4.46 -3.28
CA GLU A 63 -9.70 -5.42 -2.83
C GLU A 63 -9.06 -6.56 -2.04
N ALA A 64 -8.01 -7.18 -2.57
CA ALA A 64 -7.25 -8.20 -1.85
C ALA A 64 -6.67 -7.67 -0.53
N ALA A 65 -6.21 -6.40 -0.50
CA ALA A 65 -5.73 -5.78 0.72
C ALA A 65 -6.84 -5.51 1.74
N LYS A 66 -8.06 -5.16 1.30
CA LYS A 66 -9.22 -5.00 2.17
C LYS A 66 -9.65 -6.33 2.78
N GLU A 67 -9.75 -7.38 1.98
CA GLU A 67 -10.07 -8.73 2.47
C GLU A 67 -9.04 -9.20 3.50
N LEU A 68 -7.75 -8.95 3.25
CA LEU A 68 -6.69 -9.25 4.22
C LEU A 68 -6.82 -8.41 5.49
N ALA A 69 -7.18 -7.12 5.38
CA ALA A 69 -7.38 -6.27 6.54
C ALA A 69 -8.56 -6.74 7.41
N GLU A 70 -9.65 -7.20 6.79
CA GLU A 70 -10.79 -7.78 7.51
C GLU A 70 -10.42 -9.10 8.19
N LYS A 71 -9.67 -9.98 7.51
CA LYS A 71 -9.16 -11.23 8.10
C LYS A 71 -8.24 -10.97 9.29
N LEU A 72 -7.38 -9.96 9.19
CA LEU A 72 -6.49 -9.56 10.29
C LEU A 72 -7.25 -8.89 11.44
N GLY A 73 -8.37 -8.22 11.17
CA GLY A 73 -9.18 -7.55 12.19
C GLY A 73 -10.13 -8.47 12.94
N SER A 74 -10.61 -9.54 12.31
CA SER A 74 -11.59 -10.46 12.92
C SER A 74 -10.96 -11.47 13.89
N LYS A 75 -9.69 -11.80 13.72
CA LYS A 75 -8.99 -12.80 14.53
C LYS A 75 -8.02 -12.13 15.51
N ALA A 76 -8.15 -12.47 16.78
CA ALA A 76 -7.19 -12.07 17.80
C ALA A 76 -5.91 -12.92 17.68
N LEU A 77 -4.75 -12.26 17.67
CA LEU A 77 -3.45 -12.92 17.68
C LEU A 77 -3.03 -13.16 19.13
N THR A 78 -2.87 -14.41 19.53
CA THR A 78 -2.43 -14.76 20.88
C THR A 78 -0.91 -14.98 20.90
N LEU A 79 -0.21 -14.15 21.68
CA LEU A 79 1.23 -14.25 21.88
C LEU A 79 1.51 -14.81 23.27
N LYS A 80 2.08 -16.02 23.31
CA LYS A 80 2.57 -16.64 24.55
C LYS A 80 3.97 -16.13 24.84
N VAL A 81 4.20 -15.63 26.05
CA VAL A 81 5.46 -15.02 26.47
C VAL A 81 5.74 -15.29 27.94
N LYS A 82 7.02 -15.51 28.27
CA LYS A 82 7.45 -15.70 29.66
C LYS A 82 7.33 -14.40 30.45
N VAL A 83 6.65 -14.49 31.59
CA VAL A 83 6.41 -13.39 32.53
C VAL A 83 7.32 -13.54 33.74
N GLY A 84 7.82 -12.42 34.25
CA GLY A 84 8.53 -12.39 35.54
C GLY A 84 7.59 -12.11 36.70
N ASP A 85 8.09 -12.26 37.93
CA ASP A 85 7.38 -11.91 39.15
C ASP A 85 6.92 -10.43 39.11
N GLY A 86 5.61 -10.22 39.21
CA GLY A 86 4.99 -8.89 39.18
C GLY A 86 4.27 -8.51 37.89
N GLY A 87 4.00 -9.45 36.97
CA GLY A 87 3.15 -9.22 35.79
C GLY A 87 3.80 -8.46 34.64
N LYS A 88 5.12 -8.22 34.73
CA LYS A 88 5.93 -7.62 33.67
C LYS A 88 6.61 -8.71 32.86
N LEU A 89 6.64 -8.52 31.55
CA LEU A 89 7.32 -9.43 30.63
C LEU A 89 8.83 -9.40 30.89
N PHE A 90 9.49 -10.57 30.87
CA PHE A 90 10.96 -10.66 30.93
C PHE A 90 11.62 -9.96 29.73
N GLY A 91 10.90 -9.85 28.62
CA GLY A 91 11.29 -9.12 27.43
C GLY A 91 10.25 -8.07 27.01
N SER A 92 10.22 -7.76 25.73
CA SER A 92 9.20 -6.88 25.16
C SER A 92 8.74 -7.42 23.81
N VAL A 93 7.44 -7.42 23.57
CA VAL A 93 6.90 -7.78 22.27
C VAL A 93 7.14 -6.62 21.31
N THR A 94 7.95 -6.86 20.29
CA THR A 94 8.28 -5.87 19.27
C THR A 94 7.44 -6.06 18.01
N SER A 95 7.48 -5.08 17.11
CA SER A 95 6.89 -5.20 15.77
C SER A 95 7.42 -6.40 14.97
N SER A 96 8.64 -6.86 15.26
CA SER A 96 9.22 -8.05 14.60
C SER A 96 8.55 -9.33 15.07
N ASP A 97 8.20 -9.41 16.36
CA ASP A 97 7.55 -10.60 16.95
C ASP A 97 6.10 -10.69 16.50
N ILE A 98 5.40 -9.56 16.45
CA ILE A 98 4.05 -9.47 15.88
C ILE A 98 4.07 -9.88 14.41
N ALA A 99 5.03 -9.40 13.61
CA ALA A 99 5.16 -9.78 12.20
C ALA A 99 5.39 -11.29 12.02
N LYS A 100 6.21 -11.92 12.87
CA LYS A 100 6.45 -13.37 12.85
C LYS A 100 5.18 -14.13 13.22
N ALA A 101 4.50 -13.73 14.28
CA ALA A 101 3.29 -14.40 14.74
C ALA A 101 2.14 -14.24 13.74
N VAL A 102 1.99 -13.08 13.11
CA VAL A 102 1.05 -12.90 11.98
C VAL A 102 1.38 -13.83 10.83
N LYS A 103 2.67 -14.00 10.49
CA LYS A 103 3.09 -14.94 9.45
C LYS A 103 2.75 -16.39 9.81
N SER A 104 2.94 -16.80 11.07
CA SER A 104 2.63 -18.15 11.52
C SER A 104 1.11 -18.43 11.58
N GLU A 105 0.31 -17.47 12.04
CA GLU A 105 -1.13 -17.65 12.26
C GLU A 105 -2.00 -17.40 11.02
N PHE A 106 -1.59 -16.47 10.16
CA PHE A 106 -2.35 -16.06 8.99
C PHE A 106 -1.70 -16.47 7.67
N GLY A 107 -0.49 -17.07 7.71
CA GLY A 107 0.27 -17.44 6.52
C GLY A 107 0.71 -16.25 5.67
N HIS A 108 0.56 -15.02 6.16
CA HIS A 108 0.83 -13.80 5.39
C HIS A 108 2.07 -13.07 5.92
N PRO A 109 3.12 -12.90 5.10
CA PRO A 109 4.31 -12.18 5.53
C PRO A 109 4.03 -10.68 5.61
N VAL A 110 3.92 -10.17 6.83
CA VAL A 110 3.86 -8.72 7.09
C VAL A 110 5.26 -8.21 7.42
N ASP A 111 5.67 -7.09 6.80
CA ASP A 111 6.94 -6.43 7.14
C ASP A 111 6.81 -5.68 8.47
N LYS A 112 7.81 -5.77 9.35
CA LYS A 112 7.88 -5.02 10.62
C LYS A 112 7.67 -3.51 10.45
N LYS A 113 8.05 -2.92 9.30
CA LYS A 113 7.84 -1.49 9.00
C LYS A 113 6.37 -1.12 8.77
N LYS A 114 5.54 -2.12 8.45
CA LYS A 114 4.10 -1.95 8.24
C LYS A 114 3.33 -2.02 9.56
N VAL A 115 3.94 -2.51 10.64
CA VAL A 115 3.33 -2.58 11.97
C VAL A 115 3.59 -1.26 12.70
N GLU A 116 2.54 -0.48 12.93
CA GLU A 116 2.60 0.74 13.73
C GLU A 116 2.54 0.38 15.21
N LEU A 117 3.72 0.26 15.82
CA LEU A 117 3.87 0.03 17.25
C LEU A 117 4.77 1.13 17.83
N PRO A 118 4.20 2.20 18.41
CA PRO A 118 5.00 3.33 18.91
C PRO A 118 5.79 2.98 20.19
N LYS A 119 5.28 2.06 21.00
CA LYS A 119 5.93 1.54 22.19
C LYS A 119 5.85 0.02 22.19
N PRO A 120 6.97 -0.69 22.47
CA PRO A 120 6.93 -2.15 22.57
C PRO A 120 6.11 -2.57 23.78
N ILE A 121 5.38 -3.69 23.67
CA ILE A 121 4.47 -4.15 24.71
C ILE A 121 5.27 -4.90 25.78
N ARG A 122 5.10 -4.50 27.05
CA ARG A 122 5.81 -5.06 28.22
C ARG A 122 4.87 -5.62 29.29
N GLU A 123 3.57 -5.56 29.04
CA GLU A 123 2.52 -5.91 29.98
C GLU A 123 1.62 -6.97 29.34
N LEU A 124 1.11 -7.88 30.17
CA LEU A 124 0.09 -8.84 29.77
C LEU A 124 -1.22 -8.12 29.44
N GLY A 125 -2.04 -8.75 28.59
CA GLY A 125 -3.36 -8.25 28.22
C GLY A 125 -3.54 -8.00 26.74
N GLU A 126 -4.67 -7.37 26.40
CA GLU A 126 -5.07 -7.11 25.02
C GLU A 126 -4.60 -5.74 24.54
N HIS A 127 -3.86 -5.74 23.43
CA HIS A 127 -3.33 -4.53 22.79
C HIS A 127 -3.82 -4.47 21.35
N THR A 128 -4.32 -3.30 20.93
CA THR A 128 -4.71 -3.09 19.53
C THR A 128 -3.56 -2.44 18.76
N VAL A 129 -3.07 -3.12 17.72
CA VAL A 129 -1.94 -2.69 16.90
C VAL A 129 -2.40 -2.43 15.48
N LYS A 130 -2.01 -1.28 14.91
CA LYS A 130 -2.35 -0.94 13.53
C LYS A 130 -1.33 -1.53 12.57
N VAL A 131 -1.80 -2.22 11.53
CA VAL A 131 -0.96 -2.83 10.50
C VAL A 131 -1.34 -2.25 9.12
N ARG A 132 -0.39 -1.61 8.46
CA ARG A 132 -0.55 -1.08 7.09
C ARG A 132 -0.39 -2.20 6.06
N VAL A 133 -1.50 -2.70 5.52
CA VAL A 133 -1.46 -3.80 4.53
C VAL A 133 -1.03 -3.25 3.16
N TYR A 134 -1.72 -2.20 2.69
CA TYR A 134 -1.51 -1.57 1.38
C TYR A 134 -1.72 -0.04 1.45
N LYS A 135 -1.39 0.70 0.38
CA LYS A 135 -1.53 2.17 0.31
C LYS A 135 -2.97 2.59 0.64
N GLY A 136 -3.15 3.23 1.79
CA GLY A 136 -4.46 3.69 2.28
C GLY A 136 -5.31 2.62 2.97
N VAL A 137 -4.82 1.39 3.15
CA VAL A 137 -5.53 0.30 3.83
C VAL A 137 -4.79 -0.08 5.11
N GLN A 138 -5.46 0.14 6.25
CA GLN A 138 -4.98 -0.19 7.59
C GLN A 138 -5.88 -1.25 8.22
N ALA A 139 -5.28 -2.22 8.91
CA ALA A 139 -5.96 -3.23 9.69
C ALA A 139 -5.69 -3.00 11.18
N ASN A 140 -6.72 -3.13 12.02
CA ASN A 140 -6.56 -3.10 13.48
C ASN A 140 -6.44 -4.55 13.97
N LEU A 141 -5.23 -4.98 14.29
CA LEU A 141 -4.95 -6.31 14.81
C LEU A 141 -5.06 -6.29 16.33
N LYS A 142 -5.92 -7.14 16.89
CA LYS A 142 -5.96 -7.38 18.34
C LYS A 142 -4.88 -8.39 18.71
N VAL A 143 -3.97 -8.00 19.59
CA VAL A 143 -2.87 -8.83 20.09
C VAL A 143 -3.13 -9.11 21.56
N SER A 144 -3.44 -10.36 21.89
CA SER A 144 -3.59 -10.82 23.28
C SER A 144 -2.26 -11.42 23.76
N VAL A 145 -1.66 -10.80 24.76
CA VAL A 145 -0.39 -11.24 25.35
C VAL A 145 -0.71 -12.06 26.60
N VAL A 146 -0.40 -13.36 26.56
CA VAL A 146 -0.67 -14.32 27.63
C VAL A 146 0.62 -14.93 28.17
N ALA A 147 0.59 -15.30 29.44
CA ALA A 147 1.70 -16.01 30.08
C ALA A 147 1.94 -17.36 29.40
N GLU A 148 3.19 -17.67 29.11
CA GLU A 148 3.64 -19.03 28.84
C GLU A 148 3.85 -19.74 30.19
N ASP A 149 3.14 -20.85 30.42
CA ASP A 149 3.30 -21.73 31.59
C ASP A 149 4.73 -22.29 31.73
#